data_AF-A0A3D0M6X6-F1
#
_entry.id   AF-A0A3D0M6X6-F1
#
_cell.length_a   1.000
_cell.length_b   1.000
_cell.length_c   1.000
_cell.angle_alpha   90.00
_cell.angle_beta   90.00
_cell.angle_gamma   90.00
#
_symmetry.space_group_name_H-M   'P 1'
#
loop_
_entity.id
_entity.type
_entity.pdbx_description
1 polymer ?
#
loop_
_entity_poly.entity_id
_entity_poly.type
_entity_poly.pdbx_seq_one_letter_code
_entity_poly.pdbx_strand_id
1 'polypeptide(L)' 'MKILAVADQESKFLWDYFDKNYVKDIDLILCCGDLKSEYLTFLATMCKAPVVYVPGNHDKQYLTKPP' A
#
# COMPACT_ATOMS: atom_id res chain seq x y z
N MET A 1 8.67 -4.94 15.54
CA MET A 1 7.48 -4.61 14.73
C MET A 1 7.78 -3.36 13.92
N LYS A 2 7.84 -3.44 12.60
CA LYS A 2 7.99 -2.30 11.68
C LYS A 2 6.72 -2.14 10.86
N ILE A 3 6.24 -0.90 10.75
CA ILE A 3 4.99 -0.57 10.06
C ILE A 3 5.32 0.35 8.88
N LEU A 4 4.81 0.03 7.69
CA LEU A 4 4.78 0.94 6.55
C LEU A 4 3.51 1.78 6.61
N ALA A 5 3.62 3.09 6.72
CA ALA A 5 2.48 3.99 6.62
C ALA A 5 2.53 4.74 5.28
N VAL A 6 1.47 4.65 4.48
CA VAL A 6 1.32 5.35 3.20
C VAL A 6 -0.02 6.08 3.16
N ALA A 7 -0.05 7.26 2.56
CA ALA A 7 -1.30 8.01 2.41
C ALA A 7 -1.25 9.00 1.24
N ASP A 8 -2.42 9.26 0.66
CA ASP A 8 -2.76 10.29 -0.35
C ASP A 8 -1.97 10.31 -1.68
N GLN A 9 -0.72 9.86 -1.70
CA GLN A 9 0.14 9.86 -2.86
C GLN A 9 1.05 8.62 -2.91
N GLU A 10 1.09 8.00 -4.07
CA GLU A 10 1.97 6.86 -4.35
C GLU A 10 3.43 7.31 -4.32
N SER A 11 4.25 6.66 -3.48
CA SER A 11 5.68 6.90 -3.47
C SER A 11 6.34 6.18 -4.65
N LYS A 12 7.03 6.93 -5.51
CA LYS A 12 7.80 6.38 -6.66
C LYS A 12 8.85 5.36 -6.22
N PHE A 13 9.46 5.53 -5.04
CA PHE A 13 10.44 4.57 -4.49
C PHE A 13 9.83 3.23 -4.10
N LEU A 14 8.53 3.23 -3.82
CA LEU A 14 7.77 2.04 -3.46
C LEU A 14 7.02 1.45 -4.66
N TRP A 15 7.17 2.04 -5.85
CA TRP A 15 6.49 1.63 -7.08
C TRP A 15 7.43 1.66 -8.29
N ASP A 16 7.61 2.82 -8.93
CA ASP A 16 8.39 2.98 -10.17
C ASP A 16 9.85 2.56 -10.04
N TYR A 17 10.45 2.84 -8.88
CA TYR A 17 11.85 2.56 -8.55
C TYR A 17 11.96 1.60 -7.36
N PHE A 18 11.07 0.61 -7.32
CA PHE A 18 10.97 -0.33 -6.21
C PHE A 18 12.26 -1.12 -6.00
N ASP A 19 12.76 -1.09 -4.76
CA ASP A 19 13.76 -2.02 -4.24
C ASP A 19 13.19 -2.76 -3.02
N LYS A 20 13.24 -4.10 -3.07
CA LYS A 20 12.81 -4.99 -1.98
C LYS A 20 13.48 -4.67 -0.63
N ASN A 21 14.68 -4.08 -0.65
CA ASN A 21 15.40 -3.71 0.56
C ASN A 21 14.65 -2.69 1.41
N TYR A 22 13.78 -1.86 0.81
CA TYR A 22 12.96 -0.90 1.53
C TYR A 22 11.83 -1.54 2.34
N VAL A 23 11.43 -2.77 1.98
CA VAL A 23 10.23 -3.42 2.55
C VAL A 23 10.50 -4.78 3.21
N LYS A 24 11.76 -5.22 3.28
CA LYS A 24 12.11 -6.60 3.65
C LYS A 24 11.65 -7.04 5.06
N ASP A 25 11.52 -6.09 6.00
CA ASP A 25 11.24 -6.37 7.42
C ASP A 25 9.93 -5.71 7.88
N ILE A 26 8.98 -5.49 6.97
CA ILE A 26 7.71 -4.83 7.31
C ILE A 26 6.72 -5.88 7.78
N ASP A 27 6.14 -5.65 8.96
CA ASP A 27 5.19 -6.57 9.60
C ASP A 27 3.73 -6.18 9.31
N LEU A 28 3.48 -4.92 8.94
CA LEU A 28 2.15 -4.37 8.68
C LEU A 28 2.24 -3.16 7.74
N ILE A 29 1.27 -3.03 6.85
CA ILE A 29 1.06 -1.83 6.02
C ILE A 29 -0.22 -1.14 6.48
N LEU A 30 -0.12 0.14 6.84
CA LEU A 30 -1.22 1.03 7.11
C LEU A 30 -1.41 2.00 5.95
N CYS A 31 -2.61 2.04 5.41
CA CYS A 31 -2.96 2.94 4.31
C CYS A 31 -4.15 3.83 4.68
N CYS A 32 -4.08 5.11 4.35
CA CYS A 32 -5.20 6.05 4.45
C CYS A 32 -5.26 6.96 3.23
N GLY A 33 -6.46 7.42 2.86
CA GLY A 33 -6.62 8.38 1.76
C GLY A 33 -6.62 7.73 0.38
N ASP A 34 -6.57 8.55 -0.66
CA ASP A 34 -6.90 8.14 -2.03
C ASP A 34 -5.73 7.45 -2.75
N LEU A 35 -5.51 6.17 -2.47
CA LEU A 35 -4.48 5.35 -3.11
C LEU A 35 -5.09 4.29 -4.02
N LYS A 36 -4.47 4.02 -5.17
CA LYS A 36 -4.99 3.00 -6.08
C LYS A 36 -4.96 1.61 -5.45
N SER A 37 -5.98 0.80 -5.76
CA SER A 37 -6.05 -0.59 -5.28
C SER A 37 -4.79 -1.38 -5.65
N GLU A 38 -4.32 -1.21 -6.89
CA GLU A 38 -3.14 -1.86 -7.44
C GLU A 38 -1.86 -1.48 -6.69
N TYR A 39 -1.79 -0.23 -6.22
CA TYR A 39 -0.68 0.26 -5.40
C TYR A 39 -0.55 -0.58 -4.12
N LEU A 40 -1.67 -0.76 -3.43
CA LEU A 40 -1.72 -1.50 -2.18
C LEU A 40 -1.57 -3.02 -2.38
N THR A 41 -2.19 -3.60 -3.41
CA THR A 41 -2.03 -5.02 -3.74
C THR A 41 -0.57 -5.38 -4.02
N PHE A 42 0.16 -4.52 -4.74
CA PHE A 42 1.59 -4.70 -4.98
C PHE A 42 2.39 -4.66 -3.68
N LEU A 43 2.13 -3.67 -2.81
CA LEU A 43 2.84 -3.57 -1.54
C LEU A 43 2.55 -4.79 -0.65
N ALA A 44 1.29 -5.24 -0.58
CA ALA A 44 0.92 -6.47 0.14
C ALA A 44 1.73 -7.67 -0.38
N THR A 45 1.82 -7.79 -1.71
CA THR A 45 2.52 -8.89 -2.39
C THR A 45 4.03 -8.85 -2.13
N MET A 46 4.65 -7.66 -2.24
CA MET A 46 6.09 -7.51 -2.12
C MET A 46 6.58 -7.53 -0.68
N CYS A 47 5.82 -6.93 0.25
CA CYS A 47 6.16 -6.92 1.67
C CYS A 47 5.81 -8.25 2.36
N LYS A 48 4.89 -9.04 1.79
CA LYS A 48 4.28 -10.22 2.44
C LYS A 48 3.68 -9.90 3.80
N ALA A 49 3.14 -8.68 3.93
CA ALA A 49 2.56 -8.14 5.15
C ALA A 49 1.07 -7.84 4.92
N PRO A 50 0.22 -7.98 5.94
CA PRO A 50 -1.17 -7.55 5.85
C PRO A 50 -1.26 -6.05 5.57
N VAL A 51 -2.26 -5.66 4.77
CA VAL A 51 -2.63 -4.26 4.54
C VAL A 51 -3.91 -3.98 5.31
N VAL A 52 -3.88 -2.95 6.15
CA VAL A 52 -5.08 -2.37 6.76
C VAL A 52 -5.24 -0.99 6.17
N TYR A 53 -6.40 -0.73 5.56
CA TYR A 53 -6.65 0.52 4.86
C TYR A 53 -7.97 1.16 5.27
N VAL A 54 -7.98 2.49 5.29
CA VAL A 54 -9.19 3.31 5.35
C VAL A 54 -9.41 3.91 3.97
N PRO A 55 -10.47 3.51 3.24
CA PRO A 55 -10.74 4.05 1.91
C PRO A 55 -10.87 5.57 1.95
N GLY A 56 -10.17 6.25 1.04
CA GLY A 56 -10.40 7.66 0.77
C GLY A 56 -11.74 7.91 0.08
N ASN A 57 -12.14 9.17 -0.03
CA ASN A 57 -13.43 9.54 -0.63
C ASN A 57 -13.44 9.37 -2.16
N HIS A 58 -12.29 9.16 -2.79
CA HIS A 58 -12.15 8.88 -4.22
C HIS A 58 -11.91 7.40 -4.55
N ASP A 59 -11.73 6.53 -3.56
CA ASP A 59 -11.44 5.10 -3.73
C ASP A 59 -12.67 4.24 -4.09
N LYS A 60 -13.55 4.75 -4.95
CA LYS A 60 -14.77 4.04 -5.41
C LYS A 60 -14.45 2.69 -6.07
N GLN A 61 -13.25 2.54 -6.61
CA GLN A 61 -12.79 1.31 -7.25
C GLN A 61 -12.62 0.15 -6.25
N TYR A 62 -12.45 0.41 -4.94
CA TYR A 62 -12.31 -0.64 -3.94
C TYR A 62 -13.57 -1.51 -3.82
N LEU A 63 -14.73 -0.99 -4.20
CA LEU A 63 -16.00 -1.73 -4.21
C LEU A 63 -16.00 -2.87 -5.23
N THR A 64 -15.26 -2.73 -6.32
CA THR A 64 -15.21 -3.73 -7.40
C THR A 64 -13.85 -4.43 -7.48
N LYS A 65 -12.80 -3.80 -6.96
CA LYS A 65 -11.42 -4.29 -6.94
C LYS A 65 -10.74 -3.86 -5.63
N PRO A 66 -10.94 -4.61 -4.53
CA PRO A 66 -10.25 -4.31 -3.30
C PRO A 66 -8.74 -4.63 -3.42
N PRO A 67 -7.89 -3.92 -2.65
CA PRO A 67 -6.47 -4.21 -2.46
C PRO A 67 -6.15 -5.66 -2.12
#